data_AF-A0A6J3BTH0-F1
#
_entry.id   AF-A0A6J3BTH0-F1
#
_cell.length_a   1.000
_cell.length_b   1.000
_cell.length_c   1.000
_cell.angle_alpha   90.00
_cell.angle_beta   90.00
_cell.angle_gamma   90.00
#
_symmetry.space_group_name_H-M   'P 1'
#
loop_
_entity.id
_entity.type
_entity.pdbx_description
1 polymer ?
#
loop_
_entity_poly.entity_id
_entity_poly.type
_entity_poly.pdbx_seq_one_letter_code
_entity_poly.pdbx_strand_id
1 'polypeptide(L)'
;MTEEVIVIAKWDYTAQQDQELDIRKNERLWLLDDSKTWWRVRNAANRTGYVPSNYVERKNSLKKGSLVQNLKDTLGNVTRHQAECALNARGVQGDFLVRDSESSPSDFSVSLKASGKNKHFKVQLVDNVYCIGQRRFHSMDELVEHYKKAPIFTSEHGEKLYLVRALQ
;
A
#
# COMPACT_ATOMS: atom_id res chain seq x y z
N MET A 1 18.31 9.02 11.26
CA MET A 1 18.34 7.67 10.64
C MET A 1 17.59 7.81 9.32
N THR A 2 18.30 7.92 8.20
CA THR A 2 17.67 8.04 6.87
C THR A 2 17.19 6.66 6.44
N GLU A 3 15.89 6.51 6.23
CA GLU A 3 15.32 5.28 5.69
C GLU A 3 15.90 5.02 4.30
N GLU A 4 16.62 3.91 4.13
CA GLU A 4 17.15 3.49 2.83
C GLU A 4 16.00 2.96 1.98
N VAL A 5 15.44 3.82 1.11
CA VAL A 5 14.37 3.44 0.18
C VAL A 5 14.98 2.68 -1.00
N ILE A 6 14.43 1.52 -1.34
CA ILE A 6 14.87 0.70 -2.50
C ILE A 6 13.88 0.85 -3.65
N VAL A 7 14.39 1.05 -4.85
CA VAL A 7 13.64 1.00 -6.11
C VAL A 7 14.09 -0.19 -6.95
N ILE A 8 13.19 -0.70 -7.79
CA ILE A 8 13.45 -1.77 -8.76
C ILE A 8 13.32 -1.17 -10.16
N ALA A 9 14.31 -1.44 -11.02
CA ALA A 9 14.21 -1.10 -12.42
C ALA A 9 13.20 -2.00 -13.14
N LYS A 10 12.20 -1.40 -13.80
CA LYS A 10 11.16 -2.10 -14.57
C LYS A 10 11.63 -2.52 -15.97
N TRP A 11 12.60 -1.77 -16.53
CA TRP A 11 13.21 -2.01 -17.84
C TRP A 11 14.71 -1.74 -17.77
N ASP A 12 15.44 -2.26 -18.75
CA ASP A 12 16.80 -1.83 -19.01
C ASP A 12 16.83 -0.38 -19.52
N TYR A 13 17.85 0.36 -19.08
CA TYR A 13 18.13 1.70 -19.55
C TYR A 13 19.64 1.92 -19.57
N THR A 14 20.11 2.49 -20.67
CA THR A 14 21.52 2.83 -20.86
C THR A 14 21.65 4.33 -20.71
N ALA A 15 22.55 4.75 -19.81
CA ALA A 15 22.86 6.16 -19.60
C ALA A 15 23.29 6.82 -20.92
N GLN A 16 22.71 7.97 -21.21
CA GLN A 16 23.00 8.82 -22.36
C GLN A 16 23.90 10.01 -21.97
N GLN A 17 23.93 10.38 -20.69
CA GLN A 17 24.74 11.46 -20.14
C GLN A 17 25.62 10.97 -18.98
N ASP A 18 26.75 11.65 -18.72
CA ASP A 18 27.68 11.32 -17.62
C ASP A 18 27.06 11.33 -16.21
N GLN A 19 25.94 12.04 -16.05
CA GLN A 19 25.23 12.15 -14.77
C GLN A 19 24.21 11.04 -14.57
N GLU A 20 23.92 10.24 -15.60
CA GLU A 20 22.91 9.18 -15.58
C GLU A 20 23.54 7.83 -15.19
N LEU A 21 22.71 6.90 -14.74
CA LEU A 21 23.14 5.56 -14.36
C LEU A 21 22.54 4.50 -15.28
N ASP A 22 23.36 3.56 -15.73
CA ASP A 22 22.88 2.36 -16.40
C ASP A 22 22.11 1.47 -15.40
N ILE A 23 20.96 0.94 -15.84
CA ILE A 23 20.14 0.05 -15.03
C ILE A 23 19.66 -1.13 -15.87
N ARG A 24 19.53 -2.29 -15.24
CA ARG A 24 18.97 -3.50 -15.86
C ARG A 24 17.59 -3.78 -15.30
N LYS A 25 16.69 -4.32 -16.12
CA LYS A 25 15.39 -4.82 -15.64
C LYS A 25 15.59 -5.74 -14.43
N ASN A 26 14.77 -5.53 -13.39
CA ASN A 26 14.80 -6.16 -12.07
C ASN A 26 16.00 -5.81 -11.17
N GLU A 27 16.85 -4.86 -11.57
CA GLU A 27 17.95 -4.37 -10.74
C GLU A 27 17.44 -3.58 -9.53
N ARG A 28 18.09 -3.77 -8.38
CA ARG A 28 17.76 -3.08 -7.13
C ARG A 28 18.69 -1.90 -6.93
N LEU A 29 18.11 -0.73 -6.67
CA LEU A 29 18.83 0.52 -6.51
C LEU A 29 18.38 1.21 -5.23
N TRP A 30 19.29 1.88 -4.55
CA TRP A 30 18.97 2.73 -3.40
C TRP A 30 18.56 4.11 -3.90
N LEU A 31 17.37 4.55 -3.55
CA LEU A 31 16.87 5.88 -3.86
C LEU A 31 17.51 6.90 -2.92
N LEU A 32 18.12 7.94 -3.52
CA LEU A 32 18.77 9.03 -2.81
C LEU A 32 17.97 10.32 -2.87
N ASP A 33 17.33 10.60 -4.01
CA ASP A 33 16.48 11.77 -4.20
C ASP A 33 15.40 11.49 -5.26
N ASP A 34 14.14 11.78 -4.95
CA ASP A 34 12.99 11.66 -5.84
C ASP A 34 12.28 12.99 -6.09
N SER A 35 12.92 14.10 -5.74
CA SER A 35 12.33 15.44 -5.79
C SER A 35 11.98 15.92 -7.20
N LYS A 36 12.45 15.21 -8.24
CA LYS A 36 12.30 15.55 -9.66
C LYS A 36 11.81 14.36 -10.50
N THR A 37 11.58 14.60 -11.79
CA THR A 37 11.21 13.55 -12.77
C THR A 37 12.34 12.54 -13.02
N TRP A 38 13.58 12.93 -12.76
CA TRP A 38 14.75 12.08 -12.77
C TRP A 38 15.19 11.82 -11.34
N TRP A 39 15.20 10.55 -10.95
CA TRP A 39 15.52 10.14 -9.59
C TRP A 39 16.99 9.85 -9.47
N ARG A 40 17.60 10.35 -8.38
CA ARG A 40 18.98 10.03 -8.05
C ARG A 40 19.01 8.71 -7.31
N VAL A 41 19.77 7.76 -7.84
CA VAL A 41 19.86 6.41 -7.29
C VAL A 41 21.32 5.99 -7.11
N ARG A 42 21.55 4.96 -6.30
CA ARG A 42 22.83 4.26 -6.13
C ARG A 42 22.65 2.79 -6.47
N ASN A 43 23.58 2.20 -7.21
CA ASN A 43 23.60 0.75 -7.48
C ASN A 43 24.46 -0.03 -6.47
N ALA A 44 24.53 -1.36 -6.62
CA ALA A 44 25.32 -2.23 -5.75
C ALA A 44 26.83 -2.00 -5.86
N ALA A 45 27.30 -1.42 -6.96
CA ALA A 45 28.69 -1.01 -7.15
C ALA A 45 29.00 0.37 -6.54
N ASN A 46 28.11 0.92 -5.71
CA ASN A 46 28.21 2.26 -5.11
C ASN A 46 28.29 3.41 -6.13
N ARG A 47 27.95 3.17 -7.39
CA ARG A 47 27.84 4.24 -8.39
C ARG A 47 26.52 4.95 -8.21
N THR A 48 26.54 6.27 -8.32
CA THR A 48 25.35 7.11 -8.24
C THR A 48 25.11 7.82 -9.54
N GLY A 49 23.86 7.91 -9.95
CA GLY A 49 23.46 8.70 -11.12
C GLY A 49 21.95 8.90 -11.15
N TYR A 50 21.50 9.60 -12.18
CA TYR A 50 20.08 9.84 -12.41
C TYR A 50 19.48 8.77 -13.32
N VAL A 51 18.24 8.39 -13.03
CA VAL A 51 17.45 7.49 -13.85
C VAL A 51 16.05 8.07 -14.08
N PRO A 52 15.40 7.76 -15.19
CA PRO A 52 14.03 8.18 -15.42
C PRO A 52 13.11 7.56 -14.38
N SER A 53 12.31 8.36 -13.66
CA SER A 53 11.41 7.86 -12.62
C SER A 53 10.38 6.84 -13.15
N ASN A 54 9.98 6.95 -14.40
CA ASN A 54 9.07 6.00 -15.03
C ASN A 54 9.73 4.62 -15.28
N TYR A 55 11.06 4.52 -15.31
CA TYR A 55 11.81 3.28 -15.50
C TYR A 55 12.06 2.51 -14.22
N VAL A 56 11.82 3.13 -13.07
CA VAL A 56 12.00 2.53 -11.75
C VAL A 56 10.69 2.53 -10.98
N GLU A 57 10.57 1.62 -10.03
CA GLU A 57 9.42 1.53 -9.15
C GLU A 57 9.93 1.42 -7.73
N ARG A 58 9.45 2.27 -6.81
CA ARG A 58 9.74 2.06 -5.39
C ARG A 58 9.24 0.68 -5.04
N LYS A 59 10.15 -0.13 -4.51
CA LYS A 59 9.74 -1.31 -3.78
C LYS A 59 9.16 -0.79 -2.48
N ASN A 60 7.92 -0.32 -2.54
CA ASN A 60 7.15 0.10 -1.39
C ASN A 60 7.20 -1.08 -0.44
N SER A 61 7.97 -0.92 0.64
CA SER A 61 8.41 -1.94 1.60
C SER A 61 7.72 -3.29 1.46
N LEU A 62 8.10 -4.09 0.45
CA LEU A 62 7.84 -5.51 0.46
C LEU A 62 8.82 -6.05 1.50
N LYS A 63 8.31 -6.13 2.73
CA LYS A 63 8.92 -6.65 3.96
C LYS A 63 9.43 -5.61 4.95
N LYS A 64 8.49 -4.99 5.67
CA LYS A 64 8.40 -5.09 7.15
C LYS A 64 6.93 -5.04 7.55
N GLY A 65 6.31 -6.20 7.72
CA GLY A 65 5.05 -6.36 8.45
C GLY A 65 3.86 -5.50 8.01
N SER A 66 3.68 -5.20 6.71
CA SER A 66 2.44 -4.53 6.28
C SER A 66 1.25 -5.36 6.74
N LEU A 67 0.30 -4.72 7.42
CA LEU A 67 -0.92 -5.38 7.92
C LEU A 67 -1.59 -6.24 6.84
N VAL A 68 -1.52 -5.81 5.58
CA VAL A 68 -2.07 -6.55 4.43
C VAL A 68 -1.37 -7.89 4.21
N GLN A 69 -0.05 -7.93 4.36
CA GLN A 69 0.73 -9.14 4.15
C GLN A 69 0.56 -10.12 5.30
N ASN A 70 0.49 -9.63 6.54
CA ASN A 70 0.18 -10.46 7.71
C ASN A 70 -1.24 -11.05 7.63
N LEU A 71 -2.23 -10.27 7.20
CA LEU A 71 -3.60 -10.75 7.02
C LEU A 71 -3.73 -11.73 5.83
N LYS A 72 -2.96 -11.54 4.77
CA LYS A 72 -2.94 -12.46 3.61
C LYS A 72 -2.29 -13.80 3.94
N ASP A 73 -1.29 -13.81 4.82
CA ASP A 73 -0.61 -15.03 5.28
C ASP A 73 -1.49 -15.86 6.23
N THR A 74 -2.32 -15.20 7.07
CA THR A 74 -3.22 -15.89 8.00
C THR A 74 -4.58 -16.29 7.42
N LEU A 75 -5.10 -15.58 6.41
CA LEU A 75 -6.46 -15.79 5.91
C LEU A 75 -6.57 -16.11 4.40
N GLY A 76 -5.49 -16.04 3.64
CA GLY A 76 -5.49 -16.30 2.19
C GLY A 76 -6.29 -15.26 1.37
N ASN A 77 -6.78 -15.65 0.18
CA ASN A 77 -7.67 -14.84 -0.64
C ASN A 77 -9.07 -14.77 -0.01
N VAL A 78 -9.26 -13.86 0.93
CA VAL A 78 -10.53 -13.67 1.65
C VAL A 78 -11.58 -13.03 0.75
N THR A 79 -12.67 -13.74 0.48
CA THR A 79 -13.84 -13.17 -0.22
C THR A 79 -14.61 -12.21 0.69
N ARG A 80 -15.49 -11.37 0.13
CA ARG A 80 -16.38 -10.53 0.94
C ARG A 80 -17.17 -11.35 1.96
N HIS A 81 -17.72 -12.48 1.51
CA HIS A 81 -18.52 -13.35 2.37
C HIS A 81 -17.70 -13.95 3.51
N GLN A 82 -16.48 -14.41 3.22
CA GLN A 82 -15.56 -14.92 4.24
C GLN A 82 -15.16 -13.83 5.23
N ALA A 83 -14.92 -12.61 4.76
CA ALA A 83 -14.63 -11.46 5.62
C ALA A 83 -15.81 -11.13 6.55
N GLU A 84 -17.03 -11.14 6.03
CA GLU A 84 -18.23 -10.93 6.85
C GLU A 84 -18.38 -12.02 7.90
N CYS A 85 -18.20 -13.29 7.51
CA CYS A 85 -18.26 -14.43 8.42
C CYS A 85 -17.21 -14.32 9.53
N ALA A 86 -15.95 -14.01 9.18
CA ALA A 86 -14.86 -13.86 10.15
C ALA A 86 -15.08 -12.69 11.12
N LEU A 87 -15.49 -11.52 10.61
CA LEU A 87 -15.79 -10.35 11.44
C LEU A 87 -17.00 -10.57 12.35
N ASN A 88 -18.01 -11.33 11.90
CA ASN A 88 -19.18 -11.63 12.72
C ASN A 88 -18.89 -12.72 13.76
N ALA A 89 -18.05 -13.69 13.45
CA ALA A 89 -17.69 -14.78 14.36
C ALA A 89 -16.70 -14.33 15.45
N ARG A 90 -15.76 -13.44 15.11
CA ARG A 90 -14.58 -13.13 15.96
C ARG A 90 -14.33 -11.64 16.20
N GLY A 91 -14.92 -10.77 15.40
CA GLY A 91 -14.65 -9.33 15.43
C GLY A 91 -15.52 -8.57 16.41
N VAL A 92 -14.96 -7.52 17.00
CA VAL A 92 -15.71 -6.50 17.75
C VAL A 92 -15.82 -5.20 16.95
N GLN A 93 -16.70 -4.27 17.37
CA GLN A 93 -16.85 -2.99 16.68
C GLN A 93 -15.49 -2.28 16.52
N GLY A 94 -15.16 -1.88 15.30
CA GLY A 94 -13.87 -1.27 14.96
C GLY A 94 -12.82 -2.26 14.46
N ASP A 95 -13.01 -3.57 14.62
CA ASP A 95 -12.13 -4.57 14.03
C ASP A 95 -12.29 -4.58 12.51
N PHE A 96 -11.18 -4.66 11.79
CA PHE A 96 -11.17 -4.63 10.34
C PHE A 96 -10.21 -5.65 9.74
N LEU A 97 -10.38 -5.93 8.46
CA LEU A 97 -9.42 -6.68 7.67
C LEU A 97 -9.30 -6.08 6.27
N VAL A 98 -8.12 -6.23 5.67
CA VAL A 98 -7.86 -5.86 4.29
C VAL A 98 -7.85 -7.13 3.45
N ARG A 99 -8.59 -7.12 2.35
CA ARG A 99 -8.69 -8.24 1.41
C ARG A 99 -8.51 -7.76 -0.02
N ASP A 100 -8.28 -8.72 -0.92
CA ASP A 100 -8.27 -8.48 -2.36
C ASP A 100 -9.68 -8.12 -2.85
N SER A 101 -9.75 -7.25 -3.86
CA SER A 101 -11.03 -6.88 -4.46
C SER A 101 -11.46 -7.93 -5.46
N GLU A 102 -12.55 -8.66 -5.16
CA GLU A 102 -13.12 -9.69 -6.04
C GLU A 102 -13.50 -9.16 -7.43
N SER A 103 -13.84 -7.87 -7.53
CA SER A 103 -14.25 -7.23 -8.78
C SER A 103 -13.07 -6.66 -9.59
N SER A 104 -11.88 -6.52 -8.99
CA SER A 104 -10.76 -5.84 -9.62
C SER A 104 -9.45 -6.37 -9.04
N PRO A 105 -8.69 -7.20 -9.76
CA PRO A 105 -7.52 -7.92 -9.23
C PRO A 105 -6.32 -7.03 -8.86
N SER A 106 -6.39 -5.73 -9.14
CA SER A 106 -5.42 -4.71 -8.73
C SER A 106 -5.87 -3.88 -7.52
N ASP A 107 -7.13 -4.01 -7.10
CA ASP A 107 -7.71 -3.22 -6.03
C ASP A 107 -7.81 -4.03 -4.73
N PHE A 108 -7.95 -3.31 -3.63
CA PHE A 108 -8.17 -3.86 -2.31
C PHE A 108 -9.54 -3.49 -1.78
N SER A 109 -9.95 -4.13 -0.69
CA SER A 109 -11.15 -3.79 0.05
C SER A 109 -10.89 -3.88 1.55
N VAL A 110 -11.28 -2.84 2.29
CA VAL A 110 -11.26 -2.83 3.76
C VAL A 110 -12.64 -3.22 4.25
N SER A 111 -12.73 -4.33 4.99
CA SER A 111 -13.96 -4.80 5.61
C SER A 111 -13.91 -4.49 7.10
N LEU A 112 -14.91 -3.80 7.63
CA LEU A 112 -14.97 -3.26 8.98
C LEU A 112 -16.20 -3.76 9.73
N LYS A 113 -15.99 -4.25 10.95
CA LYS A 113 -17.05 -4.64 11.87
C LYS A 113 -17.72 -3.40 12.45
N ALA A 114 -19.01 -3.25 12.15
CA ALA A 114 -19.88 -2.22 12.72
C ALA A 114 -20.84 -2.85 13.74
N SER A 115 -21.60 -2.02 14.48
CA SER A 115 -22.62 -2.51 15.42
C SER A 115 -23.70 -3.32 14.70
N GLY A 116 -24.14 -2.83 13.53
CA GLY A 116 -25.07 -3.53 12.66
C GLY A 116 -24.37 -4.27 11.53
N LYS A 117 -24.72 -3.92 10.29
CA LYS A 117 -24.14 -4.52 9.08
C LYS A 117 -22.69 -4.09 8.89
N ASN A 118 -21.82 -5.06 8.61
CA ASN A 118 -20.42 -4.81 8.28
C ASN A 118 -20.30 -3.87 7.08
N LYS A 119 -19.31 -2.98 7.14
CA LYS A 119 -19.04 -1.98 6.11
C LYS A 119 -17.85 -2.43 5.28
N HIS A 120 -17.92 -2.20 3.97
CA HIS A 120 -16.84 -2.53 3.05
C HIS A 120 -16.48 -1.28 2.25
N PHE A 121 -15.21 -0.94 2.24
CA PHE A 121 -14.68 0.23 1.54
C PHE A 121 -13.71 -0.23 0.46
N LYS A 122 -13.96 0.19 -0.78
CA LYS A 122 -13.07 -0.10 -1.89
C LYS A 122 -11.82 0.77 -1.78
N VAL A 123 -10.65 0.14 -1.92
CA VAL A 123 -9.35 0.82 -1.99
C VAL A 123 -8.77 0.54 -3.37
N GLN A 124 -8.67 1.57 -4.19
CA GLN A 124 -8.13 1.46 -5.54
C GLN A 124 -6.63 1.72 -5.54
N LEU A 125 -5.88 0.95 -6.32
CA LEU A 125 -4.46 1.22 -6.53
C LEU A 125 -4.28 1.89 -7.88
N VAL A 126 -4.09 3.21 -7.89
CA VAL A 126 -3.93 4.02 -9.11
C VAL A 126 -2.55 4.69 -9.07
N ASP A 127 -1.72 4.42 -10.08
CA ASP A 127 -0.34 4.92 -10.16
C ASP A 127 0.47 4.69 -8.88
N ASN A 128 0.36 3.48 -8.29
CA ASN A 128 0.98 3.10 -7.02
C ASN A 128 0.53 3.91 -5.78
N VAL A 129 -0.60 4.61 -5.87
CA VAL A 129 -1.22 5.34 -4.77
C VAL A 129 -2.52 4.66 -4.35
N TYR A 130 -2.67 4.37 -3.06
CA TYR A 130 -3.88 3.79 -2.48
C TYR A 130 -4.94 4.88 -2.32
N CYS A 131 -6.07 4.70 -3.00
CA CYS A 131 -7.15 5.67 -3.04
C CYS A 131 -8.42 5.07 -2.42
N ILE A 132 -9.06 5.79 -1.50
CA ILE A 132 -10.30 5.39 -0.84
C ILE A 132 -11.22 6.60 -0.74
N GLY A 133 -12.32 6.55 -1.50
CA GLY A 133 -13.15 7.74 -1.74
C GLY A 133 -12.32 8.85 -2.39
N GLN A 134 -12.26 10.02 -1.75
CA GLN A 134 -11.47 11.17 -2.20
C GLN A 134 -10.07 11.25 -1.59
N ARG A 135 -9.71 10.31 -0.69
CA ARG A 135 -8.41 10.32 0.01
C ARG A 135 -7.39 9.46 -0.72
N ARG A 136 -6.12 9.87 -0.65
CA ARG A 136 -4.98 9.25 -1.33
C ARG A 136 -3.86 9.00 -0.30
N PHE A 137 -3.22 7.84 -0.38
CA PHE A 137 -2.19 7.38 0.55
C PHE A 137 -1.07 6.67 -0.20
N HIS A 138 0.17 6.83 0.25
CA HIS A 138 1.33 6.23 -0.40
C HIS A 138 1.59 4.79 0.08
N SER A 139 0.97 4.37 1.18
CA SER A 139 1.03 3.00 1.70
C SER A 139 -0.28 2.59 2.38
N MET A 140 -0.52 1.28 2.51
CA MET A 140 -1.69 0.79 3.27
C MET A 140 -1.57 1.13 4.75
N ASP A 141 -0.37 1.07 5.31
CA ASP A 141 -0.12 1.40 6.71
C ASP A 141 -0.51 2.86 7.00
N GLU A 142 -0.14 3.80 6.13
CA GLU A 142 -0.56 5.21 6.22
C GLU A 142 -2.09 5.37 6.14
N LEU A 143 -2.75 4.65 5.21
CA LEU A 143 -4.21 4.62 5.11
C LEU A 143 -4.85 4.17 6.43
N VAL A 144 -4.36 3.06 6.99
CA VAL A 144 -4.89 2.50 8.25
C VAL A 144 -4.65 3.46 9.41
N GLU A 145 -3.43 3.99 9.55
CA GLU A 145 -3.11 4.95 10.61
C GLU A 145 -3.92 6.24 10.52
N HIS A 146 -4.23 6.68 9.31
CA HIS A 146 -5.11 7.81 9.10
C HIS A 146 -6.52 7.52 9.63
N TYR A 147 -7.10 6.38 9.25
CA TYR A 147 -8.47 6.02 9.66
C TYR A 147 -8.58 5.43 11.07
N LYS A 148 -7.46 5.28 11.78
CA LYS A 148 -7.43 5.12 13.25
C LYS A 148 -7.75 6.43 13.96
N LYS A 149 -7.33 7.56 13.38
CA LYS A 149 -7.47 8.92 13.98
C LYS A 149 -8.68 9.66 13.42
N ALA A 150 -9.04 9.42 12.16
CA ALA A 150 -10.18 10.00 11.48
C ALA A 150 -11.24 8.94 11.17
N PRO A 151 -12.54 9.25 11.26
CA PRO A 151 -13.57 8.27 10.97
C PRO A 151 -13.58 7.93 9.48
N ILE A 152 -13.57 6.63 9.16
CA ILE A 152 -13.71 6.12 7.79
C ILE A 152 -15.15 6.22 7.31
N PHE A 153 -16.10 6.24 8.24
CA PHE A 153 -17.52 6.41 7.96
C PHE A 153 -18.17 7.21 9.08
N THR A 154 -19.08 8.10 8.70
CA THR A 154 -19.95 8.83 9.61
C THR A 154 -21.39 8.60 9.16
N SER A 155 -22.22 8.05 10.05
CA SER A 155 -23.66 7.85 9.84
C SER A 155 -24.41 9.17 9.98
N GLU A 156 -25.59 9.27 9.38
CA GLU A 156 -26.50 10.43 9.52
C GLU A 156 -26.91 10.67 10.99
N HIS A 157 -26.94 9.60 11.80
CA HIS A 157 -27.21 9.67 13.23
C HIS A 157 -25.97 10.03 14.09
N GLY A 158 -24.84 10.39 13.46
CA GLY A 158 -23.62 10.79 14.16
C GLY A 158 -22.69 9.64 14.60
N GLU A 159 -23.04 8.39 14.29
CA GLU A 159 -22.16 7.24 14.55
C GLU A 159 -20.91 7.31 13.69
N LYS A 160 -19.73 7.26 14.32
CA LYS A 160 -18.42 7.33 13.66
C LYS A 160 -17.71 5.99 13.77
N LEU A 161 -17.26 5.46 12.64
CA LEU A 161 -16.50 4.22 12.59
C LEU A 161 -15.03 4.49 12.28
N TYR A 162 -14.15 3.77 12.96
CA TYR A 162 -12.70 3.89 12.86
C TYR A 162 -12.07 2.51 12.64
N LEU A 163 -10.89 2.49 12.03
CA LEU A 163 -10.12 1.25 11.85
C LEU A 163 -9.32 0.95 13.12
N VAL A 164 -9.94 0.35 14.14
CA VAL A 164 -9.31 0.20 15.47
C VAL A 164 -8.20 -0.85 15.44
N ARG A 165 -8.55 -2.08 15.06
CA ARG A 165 -7.63 -3.23 15.15
C ARG A 165 -7.81 -4.16 13.97
N ALA A 166 -6.69 -4.65 13.43
CA ALA A 166 -6.74 -5.66 12.39
C ALA A 166 -7.15 -7.01 12.99
N LEU A 167 -8.10 -7.71 12.36
CA LEU A 167 -8.56 -9.02 12.77
C LEU A 167 -7.44 -10.04 12.57
N GLN A 168 -6.85 -10.56 13.66
CA GLN A 168 -5.79 -11.56 13.62
C GLN A 168 -6.34 -12.97 13.41
#